data_AF-A0A963L080-F1
#
_entry.id   AF-A0A963L080-F1
#
_cell.length_a   1.000
_cell.length_b   1.000
_cell.length_c   1.000
_cell.angle_alpha   90.00
_cell.angle_beta   90.00
_cell.angle_gamma   90.00
#
_symmetry.space_group_name_H-M   'P 1'
#
loop_
_entity.id
_entity.type
_entity.pdbx_description
1 polymer ?
#
loop_
_entity_poly.entity_id
_entity_poly.type
_entity_poly.pdbx_seq_one_letter_code
_entity_poly.pdbx_strand_id
1 'polypeptide(L)'
;MSRDGTTGSIIPDFSTIALEPSIGEGTAVAGEPWMTPEEIAVRRIYGPADSDGLDFVGGYPGIAPYLRGPYPTMYVNQPWTIRQYAGFSTAEESNAFYRRNLAAGQKGLSIAFDLAT
;
A
#
# COMPACT_ATOMS: atom_id res chain seq x y z
N MET A 1 -1.36 -39.84 -34.97
CA MET A 1 -0.12 -39.06 -35.20
C MET A 1 -0.52 -37.85 -36.00
N SER A 2 -0.34 -36.59 -35.63
CA SER A 2 0.33 -35.89 -34.54
C SER A 2 -0.45 -34.58 -34.37
N ARG A 3 -0.70 -34.10 -33.14
CA ARG A 3 -1.24 -32.75 -32.91
C ARG A 3 -0.06 -31.86 -32.57
N ASP A 4 0.29 -30.97 -33.48
CA ASP A 4 1.28 -29.92 -33.25
C ASP A 4 0.65 -28.85 -32.37
N GLY A 5 1.21 -28.63 -31.20
CA GLY A 5 0.70 -27.71 -30.18
C GLY A 5 1.86 -27.00 -29.51
N THR A 6 2.39 -25.97 -30.15
CA THR A 6 3.35 -25.06 -29.52
C THR A 6 2.64 -23.75 -29.19
N THR A 7 2.05 -23.68 -28.00
CA THR A 7 1.59 -22.42 -27.41
C THR A 7 2.82 -21.73 -26.80
N GLY A 8 3.46 -20.85 -27.59
CA GLY A 8 4.49 -19.95 -27.06
C GLY A 8 3.88 -18.95 -26.09
N SER A 9 4.46 -18.84 -24.89
CA SER A 9 4.07 -17.84 -23.90
C SER A 9 4.26 -16.43 -24.46
N ILE A 10 3.20 -15.63 -24.44
CA ILE A 10 3.16 -14.21 -24.83
C ILE A 10 3.77 -13.27 -23.79
N ILE A 11 4.30 -13.79 -22.68
CA ILE A 11 4.87 -13.00 -21.60
C ILE A 11 6.38 -12.82 -21.85
N PRO A 12 6.89 -11.59 -21.98
CA PRO A 12 8.32 -11.33 -22.14
C PRO A 12 9.13 -11.89 -20.96
N ASP A 13 10.33 -12.41 -21.25
CA ASP A 13 11.28 -12.79 -20.22
C ASP A 13 11.99 -11.56 -19.66
N PHE A 14 11.45 -11.01 -18.57
CA PHE A 14 11.96 -9.84 -17.88
C PHE A 14 13.33 -10.05 -17.22
N SER A 15 13.86 -11.28 -17.15
CA SER A 15 15.22 -11.54 -16.63
C SER A 15 16.32 -11.12 -17.60
N THR A 16 15.98 -10.91 -18.88
CA THR A 16 16.92 -10.59 -19.97
C THR A 16 16.88 -9.14 -20.43
N ILE A 17 15.94 -8.34 -19.90
CA ILE A 17 15.82 -6.92 -20.24
C ILE A 17 16.90 -6.16 -19.48
N ALA A 18 17.80 -5.52 -20.23
CA ALA A 18 18.71 -4.54 -19.66
C ALA A 18 17.88 -3.37 -19.11
N LEU A 19 17.92 -3.17 -17.79
CA LEU A 19 17.43 -1.94 -17.17
C LEU A 19 18.37 -0.83 -17.61
N GLU A 20 18.04 -0.16 -18.71
CA GLU A 20 18.69 1.10 -19.03
C GLU A 20 18.39 2.04 -17.86
N PRO A 21 19.42 2.55 -17.17
CA PRO A 21 19.20 3.60 -16.21
C PRO A 21 18.71 4.79 -17.04
N SER A 22 17.41 5.09 -16.99
CA SER A 22 16.92 6.43 -17.31
C SER A 22 17.30 7.37 -16.16
N ILE A 23 18.58 7.34 -15.76
CA ILE A 23 19.19 8.34 -14.93
C ILE A 23 19.56 9.44 -15.91
N GLY A 24 18.56 10.23 -16.31
CA GLY A 24 18.86 11.65 -16.29
C GLY A 24 19.29 11.89 -14.84
N GLU A 25 20.52 12.37 -14.62
CA GLU A 25 20.80 13.11 -13.39
C GLU A 25 19.58 13.99 -13.18
N GLY A 26 18.90 13.86 -12.04
CA GLY A 26 17.67 14.58 -11.76
C GLY A 26 17.94 16.07 -11.62
N THR A 27 18.38 16.72 -12.70
CA THR A 27 18.30 18.16 -12.85
C THR A 27 16.82 18.46 -12.75
N ALA A 28 16.45 19.25 -11.75
CA ALA A 28 15.08 19.69 -11.53
C ALA A 28 14.42 19.99 -12.88
N VAL A 29 13.43 19.19 -13.29
CA VAL A 29 12.66 19.50 -14.50
C VAL A 29 12.02 20.85 -14.24
N ALA A 30 12.47 21.87 -14.98
CA ALA A 30 12.02 23.24 -14.80
C ALA A 30 10.48 23.29 -14.81
N GLY A 31 9.93 23.77 -13.71
CA GLY A 31 8.50 23.99 -13.56
C GLY A 31 8.11 24.23 -12.11
N GLU A 32 6.99 24.91 -11.95
CA GLU A 32 6.50 25.31 -10.64
C GLU A 32 6.17 24.10 -9.76
N PRO A 33 6.55 24.11 -8.46
CA PRO A 33 6.13 23.10 -7.49
C PRO A 33 4.61 23.02 -7.40
N TRP A 34 4.08 21.82 -7.14
CA TRP A 34 2.67 21.68 -6.82
C TRP A 34 2.46 21.96 -5.33
N MET A 35 1.61 22.94 -5.02
CA MET A 35 1.19 23.23 -3.64
C MET A 35 0.10 22.27 -3.20
N THR A 36 0.36 21.49 -2.15
CA THR A 36 -0.67 20.64 -1.53
C THR A 36 -1.57 21.46 -0.60
N PRO A 37 -2.76 20.93 -0.23
CA PRO A 37 -3.61 21.55 0.78
C PRO A 37 -2.94 21.72 2.16
N GLU A 38 -1.90 20.95 2.46
CA GLU A 38 -1.08 21.07 3.66
C GLU A 38 -0.01 22.18 3.57
N GLU A 39 -0.05 23.01 2.52
CA GLU A 39 0.89 24.11 2.28
C GLU A 39 2.34 23.65 2.02
N ILE A 40 2.51 22.42 1.52
CA ILE A 40 3.80 21.85 1.17
C ILE A 40 4.05 21.99 -0.34
N ALA A 41 5.15 22.64 -0.71
CA ALA A 41 5.58 22.78 -2.10
C ALA A 41 6.28 21.50 -2.58
N VAL A 42 5.56 20.66 -3.32
CA VAL A 42 6.07 19.37 -3.82
C VAL A 42 6.83 19.58 -5.14
N ARG A 43 8.13 19.29 -5.13
CA ARG A 43 8.98 19.27 -6.34
C ARG A 43 8.60 18.11 -7.25
N ARG A 44 8.87 18.23 -8.55
CA ARG A 44 8.55 17.21 -9.55
C ARG A 44 9.42 15.95 -9.46
N ILE A 45 10.65 16.10 -8.98
CA ILE A 45 11.63 15.01 -8.86
C ILE A 45 12.36 15.19 -7.53
N TYR A 46 12.61 14.07 -6.86
CA TYR A 46 13.49 13.97 -5.71
C TYR A 46 14.62 12.98 -6.00
N GLY A 47 15.85 13.32 -5.64
CA GLY A 47 17.04 12.51 -5.78
C GLY A 47 17.66 12.11 -4.43
N PRO A 48 18.76 11.34 -4.42
CA PRO A 48 19.38 10.85 -3.19
C PRO A 48 19.75 11.97 -2.18
N ALA A 49 20.23 13.12 -2.67
CA ALA A 49 20.61 14.26 -1.84
C ALA A 49 19.42 14.90 -1.10
N ASP A 50 18.18 14.66 -1.52
CA ASP A 50 17.01 15.21 -0.84
C ASP A 50 16.70 14.53 0.50
N SER A 51 17.42 13.44 0.82
CA SER A 51 17.39 12.80 2.14
C SER A 51 18.46 13.35 3.10
N ASP A 52 19.33 14.23 2.63
CA ASP A 52 20.42 14.79 3.42
C ASP A 52 19.86 15.62 4.58
N GLY A 53 20.39 15.39 5.79
CA GLY A 53 19.98 16.11 7.00
C GLY A 53 18.71 15.59 7.67
N LEU A 54 18.04 14.55 7.12
CA LEU A 54 16.94 13.87 7.80
C LEU A 54 17.49 12.96 8.93
N ASP A 55 17.11 13.24 10.17
CA ASP A 55 17.58 12.53 11.37
C ASP A 55 16.89 11.17 11.62
N PHE A 56 15.87 10.85 10.83
CA PHE A 56 14.98 9.71 11.08
C PHE A 56 15.06 8.57 10.05
N VAL A 57 15.95 8.65 9.05
CA VAL A 57 16.00 7.69 7.93
C VAL A 57 16.56 6.32 8.34
N GLY A 58 17.46 6.28 9.33
CA GLY A 58 18.23 5.08 9.71
C GLY A 58 17.57 4.12 10.70
N GLY A 59 16.31 4.35 11.11
CA GLY A 59 15.65 3.55 12.15
C GLY A 59 15.31 2.10 11.74
N TYR A 60 14.82 1.33 12.72
CA TYR A 60 14.28 -0.03 12.54
C TYR A 60 12.78 -0.09 12.93
N PRO A 61 11.97 -0.94 12.28
CA PRO A 61 10.61 -1.19 12.72
C PRO A 61 10.60 -1.83 14.12
N GLY A 62 9.60 -1.52 14.94
CA GLY A 62 9.49 -2.02 16.30
C GLY A 62 10.42 -1.36 17.33
N ILE A 63 11.15 -0.30 16.95
CA ILE A 63 12.00 0.49 17.85
C ILE A 63 11.55 1.95 17.80
N ALA A 64 11.43 2.60 18.96
CA ALA A 64 11.06 4.02 19.05
C ALA A 64 12.01 4.89 18.19
N PRO A 65 11.50 5.89 17.46
CA PRO A 65 10.13 6.44 17.50
C PRO A 65 9.12 5.73 16.58
N TYR A 66 9.42 4.51 16.12
CA TYR A 66 8.52 3.66 15.32
C TYR A 66 8.15 4.20 13.93
N LEU A 67 8.99 5.08 13.36
CA LEU A 67 8.73 5.66 12.03
C LEU A 67 8.57 4.60 10.93
N ARG A 68 9.28 3.46 11.06
CA ARG A 68 9.21 2.34 10.13
C ARG A 68 8.14 1.29 10.48
N GLY A 69 7.31 1.58 11.48
CA GLY A 69 6.22 0.74 11.94
C GLY A 69 6.40 0.27 13.39
N PRO A 70 5.29 -0.03 14.09
CA PRO A 70 5.29 -0.39 15.51
C PRO A 70 5.76 -1.82 15.80
N TYR A 71 5.83 -2.71 14.80
CA TYR A 71 6.17 -4.13 15.00
C TYR A 71 7.42 -4.53 14.21
N PRO A 72 8.38 -5.29 14.77
CA PRO A 72 9.66 -5.62 14.12
C PRO A 72 9.52 -6.29 12.75
N THR A 73 8.52 -7.14 12.56
CA THR A 73 8.31 -7.89 11.31
C THR A 73 7.20 -7.31 10.43
N MET A 74 6.49 -6.27 10.90
CA MET A 74 5.30 -5.70 10.26
C MET A 74 4.42 -6.79 9.61
N TYR A 75 4.19 -6.69 8.30
CA TYR A 75 3.26 -7.54 7.56
C TYR A 75 3.87 -8.82 6.99
N VAL A 76 5.15 -9.11 7.26
CA VAL A 76 5.83 -10.31 6.73
C VAL A 76 5.09 -11.59 7.15
N ASN A 77 4.71 -11.69 8.43
CA ASN A 77 4.01 -12.86 8.98
C ASN A 77 2.53 -12.58 9.30
N GLN A 78 2.17 -11.33 9.56
CA GLN A 78 0.82 -10.94 9.96
C GLN A 78 0.38 -9.69 9.20
N PRO A 79 -0.40 -9.83 8.10
CA PRO A 79 -0.91 -8.69 7.36
C PRO A 79 -1.88 -7.86 8.23
N TRP A 80 -2.13 -6.62 7.82
CA TRP A 80 -3.10 -5.76 8.50
C TRP A 80 -4.48 -6.42 8.52
N THR A 81 -5.25 -6.15 9.58
CA THR A 81 -6.60 -6.68 9.72
C THR A 81 -7.53 -5.99 8.73
N ILE A 82 -8.13 -6.77 7.82
CA ILE A 82 -9.26 -6.29 7.02
C ILE A 82 -10.45 -6.11 7.97
N ARG A 83 -10.84 -4.86 8.19
CA ARG A 83 -11.90 -4.44 9.11
C ARG A 83 -12.91 -3.57 8.34
N GLN A 84 -13.93 -4.21 7.79
CA GLN A 84 -15.00 -3.50 7.08
C GLN A 84 -15.95 -2.87 8.10
N TYR A 85 -16.20 -1.58 7.94
CA TYR A 85 -17.22 -0.86 8.68
C TYR A 85 -18.59 -1.16 8.08
N ALA A 86 -19.48 -1.73 8.88
CA ALA A 86 -20.80 -2.14 8.43
C ALA A 86 -21.81 -2.12 9.58
N GLY A 87 -23.06 -1.89 9.24
CA GLY A 87 -24.21 -1.89 10.14
C GLY A 87 -25.45 -1.55 9.32
N PHE A 88 -26.55 -2.28 9.54
CA PHE A 88 -27.81 -2.15 8.82
C PHE A 88 -28.99 -2.11 9.80
N SER A 89 -30.16 -1.75 9.26
CA SER A 89 -31.39 -1.34 9.96
C SER A 89 -31.69 -2.04 11.29
N THR A 90 -31.49 -3.35 11.40
CA THR A 90 -31.74 -4.11 12.64
C THR A 90 -30.50 -4.88 13.12
N ALA A 91 -30.48 -5.23 14.40
CA ALA A 91 -29.41 -6.04 14.98
C ALA A 91 -29.31 -7.42 14.32
N GLU A 92 -30.45 -8.02 13.96
CA GLU A 92 -30.54 -9.32 13.31
C GLU A 92 -29.94 -9.29 11.89
N GLU A 93 -30.29 -8.29 11.09
CA GLU A 93 -29.75 -8.10 9.74
C GLU A 93 -28.25 -7.83 9.77
N SER A 94 -27.81 -6.98 10.72
CA SER A 94 -26.39 -6.70 10.95
C SER A 94 -25.62 -7.98 11.33
N ASN A 95 -26.16 -8.81 12.22
CA ASN A 95 -25.55 -10.09 12.62
C ASN A 95 -25.46 -11.08 11.44
N ALA A 96 -26.54 -11.22 10.66
CA ALA A 96 -26.54 -12.08 9.47
C ALA A 96 -25.51 -11.63 8.42
N PHE A 97 -25.32 -10.32 8.28
CA PHE A 97 -24.27 -9.73 7.43
C PHE A 97 -22.86 -10.04 7.96
N TYR A 98 -22.59 -9.81 9.25
CA TYR A 98 -21.30 -10.08 9.87
C TYR A 98 -20.86 -11.54 9.70
N ARG A 99 -21.78 -12.49 9.93
CA ARG A 99 -21.48 -13.93 9.79
C ARG A 99 -21.11 -14.32 8.36
N ARG A 100 -21.79 -13.75 7.36
CA ARG A 100 -21.45 -13.97 5.93
C ARG A 100 -20.05 -13.45 5.60
N ASN A 101 -19.70 -12.27 6.09
CA ASN A 101 -18.38 -11.71 5.80
C ASN A 101 -17.25 -12.43 6.52
N LEU A 102 -17.46 -12.87 7.77
CA LEU A 102 -16.49 -13.71 8.48
C LEU A 102 -16.24 -15.01 7.70
N ALA A 103 -17.29 -15.65 7.20
CA ALA A 103 -17.16 -16.84 6.34
C ALA A 103 -16.44 -16.54 5.00
N ALA A 104 -16.53 -15.32 4.49
CA ALA A 104 -15.84 -14.85 3.29
C ALA A 104 -14.43 -14.29 3.55
N GLY A 105 -13.91 -14.38 4.78
CA GLY A 105 -12.51 -14.03 5.10
C GLY A 105 -12.32 -12.68 5.80
N GLN A 106 -13.37 -11.97 6.20
CA GLN A 106 -13.26 -10.83 7.11
C GLN A 106 -12.69 -11.32 8.46
N LYS A 107 -11.71 -10.59 9.01
CA LYS A 107 -11.02 -10.99 10.26
C LYS A 107 -11.41 -10.16 11.48
N GLY A 108 -11.98 -8.96 11.29
CA GLY A 108 -12.44 -8.12 12.39
C GLY A 108 -13.75 -7.43 12.05
N LEU A 109 -14.68 -7.39 13.01
CA LEU A 109 -15.94 -6.66 12.89
C LEU A 109 -15.77 -5.19 13.29
N SER A 110 -16.52 -4.30 12.63
CA SER A 110 -16.59 -2.88 12.97
C SER A 110 -18.02 -2.41 12.75
N ILE A 111 -18.69 -2.06 13.85
CA ILE A 111 -20.14 -1.86 13.89
C ILE A 111 -20.45 -0.39 13.65
N ALA A 112 -21.31 -0.12 12.67
CA ALA A 112 -21.92 1.19 12.48
C ALA A 112 -23.23 1.29 13.26
N PHE A 113 -23.38 2.36 14.04
CA PHE A 113 -24.61 2.70 14.74
C PHE A 113 -25.34 3.82 14.02
N ASP A 114 -26.66 3.89 14.18
CA ASP A 114 -27.43 5.04 13.73
C ASP A 114 -27.20 6.25 14.66
N LEU A 115 -27.70 7.42 14.28
CA LEU A 115 -27.51 8.65 15.05
C LEU A 115 -28.28 8.66 16.40
N ALA A 116 -29.32 7.83 16.54
CA ALA A 116 -30.20 7.84 17.70
C ALA A 116 -29.77 6.87 18.81
N THR A 117 -28.76 6.03 18.53
CA THR A 117 -28.22 5.01 19.44
C THR A 117 -27.66 5.61 20.74
#